data_AF-A0A9E6AEC4-F1
#
_entry.id   AF-A0A9E6AEC4-F1
#
_cell.length_a   1.000
_cell.length_b   1.000
_cell.length_c   1.000
_cell.angle_alpha   90.00
_cell.angle_beta   90.00
_cell.angle_gamma   90.00
#
_symmetry.space_group_name_H-M   'P 1'
#
loop_
_entity.id
_entity.type
_entity.pdbx_description
1 polymer ?
#
loop_
_entity_poly.entity_id
_entity_poly.type
_entity_poly.pdbx_seq_one_letter_code
_entity_poly.pdbx_strand_id
1 'polypeptide(L)' 'MAQKQPTPQTLEYYDHNGNSRDGAIFTAYQSGGYSLKEIGGFYGLHYSRVSRIVKREGAKGKT' A
#
# COMPACT_ATOMS: atom_id res chain seq x y z
N MET A 1 23.11 -12.12 -1.95
CA MET A 1 22.25 -11.96 -3.14
C MET A 1 21.15 -10.97 -2.79
N ALA A 2 21.34 -9.69 -3.10
CA ALA A 2 20.33 -8.66 -2.85
C ALA A 2 19.50 -8.50 -4.13
N GLN A 3 18.23 -8.92 -4.10
CA GLN A 3 17.31 -8.70 -5.21
C GLN A 3 17.15 -7.19 -5.38
N LYS A 4 17.80 -6.62 -6.40
CA LYS A 4 17.51 -5.27 -6.90
C LYS A 4 16.13 -5.34 -7.55
N GLN A 5 15.09 -5.19 -6.74
CA GLN A 5 13.77 -4.89 -7.24
C GLN A 5 13.83 -3.48 -7.87
N PRO A 6 13.19 -3.25 -9.03
CA PRO A 6 13.05 -1.90 -9.58
C PRO A 6 12.45 -1.05 -8.46
N THR A 7 13.07 0.09 -8.14
CA THR A 7 12.58 0.98 -7.09
C THR A 7 11.09 1.21 -7.31
N PRO A 8 10.22 0.63 -6.46
CA PRO A 8 8.79 0.86 -6.62
C PRO A 8 8.54 2.36 -6.52
N GLN A 9 7.58 2.88 -7.29
CA GLN A 9 7.18 4.29 -7.21
C GLN A 9 6.92 4.62 -5.74
N THR A 10 7.46 5.74 -5.25
CA THR A 10 7.46 6.03 -3.82
C THR A 10 6.05 5.95 -3.24
N LEU A 11 5.93 5.54 -1.98
CA LEU A 11 4.63 5.54 -1.29
C LEU A 11 3.99 6.95 -1.29
N GLU A 12 4.81 8.00 -1.39
CA GLU A 12 4.38 9.38 -1.64
C GLU A 12 3.63 9.56 -2.97
N TYR A 13 4.03 8.88 -4.05
CA TYR A 13 3.31 8.93 -5.33
C TYR A 13 1.88 8.40 -5.17
N TYR A 14 1.73 7.27 -4.48
CA TYR A 14 0.42 6.68 -4.19
C TYR A 14 -0.37 7.52 -3.19
N ASP A 15 0.29 8.18 -2.23
CA ASP A 15 -0.36 9.09 -1.28
C ASP A 15 -0.89 10.34 -1.98
N HIS A 16 -0.12 10.95 -2.88
CA HIS A 16 -0.53 12.11 -3.66
C HIS A 16 -1.58 11.80 -4.74
N ASN A 17 -1.50 10.63 -5.39
CA ASN A 17 -2.52 10.21 -6.36
C ASN A 17 -3.75 9.59 -5.71
N GLY A 18 -3.62 9.15 -4.45
CA GLY A 18 -4.68 8.52 -3.71
C GLY A 18 -5.68 9.56 -3.21
N ASN A 19 -6.96 9.34 -3.49
CA ASN A 19 -8.02 10.20 -2.97
C ASN A 19 -8.15 10.12 -1.43
N SER A 20 -7.54 9.09 -0.82
CA SER A 20 -7.50 8.86 0.62
C SER A 20 -6.32 7.96 0.96
N ARG A 21 -5.77 8.11 2.18
CA ARG A 21 -4.68 7.28 2.71
C ARG A 21 -4.93 5.78 2.56
N ASP A 22 -6.17 5.36 2.81
CA ASP A 22 -6.58 3.95 2.70
C ASP A 22 -6.52 3.46 1.24
N GLY A 23 -6.95 4.30 0.30
CA GLY A 23 -6.85 4.06 -1.12
C GLY A 23 -5.40 4.02 -1.60
N ALA A 24 -4.56 4.93 -1.11
CA ALA A 24 -3.11 4.94 -1.39
C ALA A 24 -2.44 3.65 -0.91
N ILE A 25 -2.74 3.21 0.32
CA ILE A 25 -2.28 1.94 0.90
C ILE A 25 -2.72 0.76 0.03
N PHE A 26 -3.96 0.76 -0.41
CA PHE A 26 -4.50 -0.31 -1.27
C PHE A 26 -3.82 -0.33 -2.62
N THR A 27 -3.67 0.80 -3.30
CA THR A 27 -3.01 0.91 -4.61
C THR A 27 -1.53 0.53 -4.53
N ALA A 28 -0.82 0.96 -3.48
CA ALA A 28 0.57 0.57 -3.26
C ALA A 28 0.73 -0.95 -3.04
N TYR A 29 -0.19 -1.56 -2.27
CA TYR A 29 -0.23 -3.01 -2.10
C TYR A 29 -0.57 -3.74 -3.40
N GLN A 30 -1.55 -3.23 -4.15
CA GLN A 30 -1.99 -3.80 -5.43
C GLN A 30 -0.89 -3.74 -6.50
N SER A 31 -0.02 -2.72 -6.43
CA SER A 31 1.13 -2.60 -7.31
C SER A 31 2.15 -3.73 -7.15
N GLY A 32 2.09 -4.52 -6.07
CA GLY A 32 2.97 -5.67 -5.84
C GLY A 32 4.43 -5.32 -5.53
N GLY A 33 4.76 -4.03 -5.43
CA GLY A 33 6.10 -3.54 -5.14
C GLY A 33 6.41 -3.34 -3.65
N TYR A 34 5.40 -3.48 -2.77
CA TYR A 34 5.55 -3.27 -1.34
C TYR A 34 4.82 -4.33 -0.51
N SER A 35 5.47 -4.80 0.55
CA SER A 35 4.87 -5.67 1.55
C SER A 35 3.99 -4.86 2.52
N LEU A 36 2.99 -5.52 3.13
CA LEU A 36 2.15 -4.90 4.18
C LEU A 36 2.96 -4.22 5.30
N LYS A 37 4.12 -4.80 5.63
CA LYS A 37 5.03 -4.27 6.66
C LYS A 37 5.76 -3.01 6.21
N GLU A 38 6.15 -2.93 4.94
CA GLU A 38 6.83 -1.75 4.36
C GLU A 38 5.87 -0.57 4.24
N ILE A 39 4.67 -0.85 3.72
CA ILE A 39 3.57 0.12 3.67
C ILE A 39 3.23 0.59 5.09
N GLY A 40 3.13 -0.34 6.04
CA GLY A 40 2.92 -0.02 7.45
C GLY A 40 4.01 0.90 8.02
N GLY A 41 5.28 0.59 7.76
CA GLY A 41 6.42 1.40 8.21
C GLY A 41 6.36 2.84 7.71
N PHE A 42 6.01 3.05 6.44
CA PHE A 42 5.88 4.39 5.86
C PHE A 42 4.74 5.20 6.48
N TYR A 43 3.57 4.59 6.65
CA TYR A 43 2.39 5.26 7.22
C TYR A 43 2.39 5.32 8.76
N GLY A 44 3.41 4.77 9.42
CA GLY A 44 3.44 4.62 10.88
C GLY A 44 2.36 3.66 11.41
N LEU A 45 1.92 2.70 10.60
CA LEU A 45 0.85 1.76 10.89
C LEU A 45 1.39 0.35 11.11
N HIS A 46 0.78 -0.35 12.05
CA HIS A 46 1.03 -1.78 12.20
C HIS A 46 0.51 -2.55 10.97
N TYR A 47 1.24 -3.59 10.56
CA TYR A 47 0.89 -4.41 9.38
C TYR A 47 -0.54 -4.97 9.43
N SER A 48 -1.06 -5.26 10.63
CA SER A 48 -2.44 -5.72 10.82
C SER A 48 -3.48 -4.67 10.41
N ARG A 49 -3.18 -3.38 10.63
CA ARG A 49 -4.06 -2.29 10.22
C ARG A 49 -4.06 -2.17 8.70
N VAL A 50 -2.88 -2.23 8.09
CA VAL A 50 -2.73 -2.19 6.62
C VAL A 50 -3.49 -3.35 5.97
N SER A 51 -3.38 -4.56 6.52
CA SER A 51 -4.15 -5.72 6.04
C SER A 51 -5.67 -5.49 6.11
N ARG A 52 -6.19 -4.88 7.19
CA ARG A 52 -7.62 -4.53 7.32
C ARG A 52 -8.04 -3.50 6.28
N ILE A 53 -7.21 -2.49 6.03
CA ILE A 53 -7.45 -1.45 5.02
C ILE A 53 -7.53 -2.09 3.63
N VAL A 54 -6.52 -2.88 3.24
CA VAL A 54 -6.49 -3.58 1.95
C VAL A 54 -7.74 -4.45 1.74
N LYS A 55 -8.16 -5.19 2.77
CA LYS A 55 -9.40 -6.00 2.71
C LYS A 55 -10.65 -5.16 2.54
N ARG A 56 -10.74 -4.02 3.24
CA ARG A 56 -11.88 -3.11 3.18
C ARG A 56 -11.97 -2.42 1.82
N GLU A 57 -10.85 -1.90 1.32
CA GLU A 57 -10.80 -1.21 0.03
C GLU A 57 -11.01 -2.18 -1.13
N GLY A 58 -10.44 -3.39 -1.08
CA GLY A 58 -10.72 -4.44 -2.06
C GLY A 58 -12.17 -4.95 -2.06
N ALA A 59 -12.94 -4.70 -1.00
CA ALA A 59 -14.37 -5.00 -0.96
C ALA A 59 -15.22 -3.88 -1.60
N LYS A 60 -14.75 -2.62 -1.57
CA LYS A 60 -15.46 -1.47 -2.17
C LYS A 60 -15.43 -1.45 -3.69
N GLY A 61 -14.42 -2.05 -4.33
CA GLY A 61 -14.30 -2.11 -5.79
C GLY A 61 -15.15 -3.18 -6.50
N LYS A 62 -16.05 -3.86 -5.79
CA LYS A 62 -16.90 -4.95 -6.34
C LYS A 62 -18.36 -4.52 -6.59
N THR A 63 -18.61 -3.25 -6.84
CA THR A 63 -19.97 -2.74 -7.13
C THR A 63 -19.98 -2.02 -8.47
#